data_AF-A0A7S2JBF6-F1
#
_entry.id   AF-A0A7S2JBF6-F1
#
_cell.length_a   1.000
_cell.length_b   1.000
_cell.length_c   1.000
_cell.angle_alpha   90.00
_cell.angle_beta   90.00
_cell.angle_gamma   90.00
#
_symmetry.space_group_name_H-M   'P 1'
#
loop_
_entity.id
_entity.type
_entity.pdbx_description
1 polymer ?
#
loop_
_entity_poly.entity_id
_entity_poly.type
_entity_poly.pdbx_seq_one_letter_code
_entity_poly.pdbx_strand_id
1 'polypeptide(L)'
;DNEADEDESSPKSSALDTDGEEEGLREGADASYYYDSVDESADDGSWRREAPLIKRGRRMQRQLKQRVEGLVQELKRRREQSRRRQRDLAHSVNEQLRQQWLANQEKIIRRSRQMTAKLQSGRSRAWRHKWVFALAQWDFVISALWLGRRPETYYLYFTAQMMFVIICKVLDYRVKLQHYFLLDFCFYANAVVLCWLWFVPASGALFNAAEGVCGLLAISVVAFRNSCVPHDFVRLSNAYVHYPALICMLSVKMQCEGELCVGMQAGYADRWFLRLRDAWCTYLSWAVVYASVIFIFARKRIARKQRDTLFKYFAYTLGIADTLPKFAQPYPQVVFMLGHQTLFLAGIPWLFLPLWGQVLATVLALTAFFHNGGRFYVDHFWKAYERNAAQYVDAAISAMSQDTLPKDGEEAELDTPPVDMAKPMGRGSG
;
A
#
# COMPACT_ATOMS: atom_id res chain seq x y z
N ASP A 1 9.68 -16.59 -53.76
CA ASP A 1 10.02 -17.70 -52.85
C ASP A 1 9.10 -17.55 -51.63
N ASN A 2 7.81 -17.96 -51.70
CA ASN A 2 7.27 -19.34 -51.51
C ASN A 2 7.86 -19.97 -50.24
N GLU A 3 7.14 -20.37 -49.17
CA GLU A 3 5.78 -20.91 -48.91
C GLU A 3 5.31 -20.39 -47.51
N ALA A 4 4.02 -20.09 -47.22
CA ALA A 4 2.82 -20.96 -47.09
C ALA A 4 3.02 -22.05 -46.02
N ASP A 5 2.13 -22.40 -45.08
CA ASP A 5 0.77 -22.08 -44.61
C ASP A 5 0.76 -22.61 -43.12
N GLU A 6 -0.18 -22.39 -42.20
CA GLU A 6 -1.61 -22.67 -42.28
C GLU A 6 -2.32 -22.20 -40.97
N ASP A 7 -3.55 -21.74 -41.15
CA ASP A 7 -4.56 -21.32 -40.18
C ASP A 7 -5.07 -22.48 -39.29
N GLU A 8 -5.61 -22.17 -38.10
CA GLU A 8 -7.08 -22.20 -37.87
C GLU A 8 -7.49 -22.14 -36.38
N SER A 9 -8.38 -21.17 -36.13
CA SER A 9 -9.65 -21.30 -35.39
C SER A 9 -9.69 -21.33 -33.85
N SER A 10 -10.76 -20.70 -33.35
CA SER A 10 -11.14 -20.32 -31.99
C SER A 10 -12.45 -21.07 -31.62
N PRO A 11 -13.25 -20.68 -30.60
CA PRO A 11 -13.11 -20.72 -29.14
C PRO A 11 -14.23 -21.53 -28.44
N LYS A 12 -14.10 -21.79 -27.12
CA LYS A 12 -15.17 -21.91 -26.07
C LYS A 12 -14.55 -22.47 -24.77
N SER A 13 -14.54 -21.78 -23.63
CA SER A 13 -15.60 -21.47 -22.65
C SER A 13 -15.67 -22.44 -21.46
N SER A 14 -15.74 -21.84 -20.26
CA SER A 14 -16.35 -22.29 -18.99
C SER A 14 -15.52 -23.06 -17.94
N ALA A 15 -15.49 -22.42 -16.76
CA ALA A 15 -15.61 -22.95 -15.38
C ALA A 15 -14.46 -23.84 -14.84
N LEU A 16 -13.73 -23.42 -13.80
CA LEU A 16 -14.12 -23.55 -12.37
C LEU A 16 -14.68 -24.95 -12.09
N ASP A 17 -13.90 -25.83 -11.47
CA ASP A 17 -13.75 -25.88 -10.02
C ASP A 17 -12.59 -26.81 -9.62
N THR A 18 -11.85 -26.33 -8.63
CA THR A 18 -10.91 -27.06 -7.80
C THR A 18 -11.68 -27.85 -6.76
N ASP A 19 -11.30 -29.11 -6.51
CA ASP A 19 -11.00 -29.65 -5.18
C ASP A 19 -10.94 -31.19 -5.19
N GLY A 20 -9.93 -31.74 -4.52
CA GLY A 20 -10.04 -33.02 -3.80
C GLY A 20 -9.32 -34.23 -4.39
N GLU A 21 -7.98 -34.24 -4.35
CA GLU A 21 -7.22 -35.48 -4.26
C GLU A 21 -7.35 -36.05 -2.84
N GLU A 22 -8.06 -37.16 -2.69
CA GLU A 22 -7.97 -38.07 -1.54
C GLU A 22 -7.59 -39.46 -2.08
N GLU A 23 -6.32 -39.83 -1.92
CA GLU A 23 -5.79 -41.16 -2.19
C GLU A 23 -5.73 -42.02 -0.91
N GLY A 24 -6.23 -43.26 -1.03
CA GLY A 24 -5.79 -44.45 -0.29
C GLY A 24 -6.39 -44.64 1.11
N LEU A 25 -6.88 -45.82 1.53
CA LEU A 25 -6.65 -47.20 1.11
C LEU A 25 -7.70 -48.10 1.81
N ARG A 26 -8.21 -49.11 1.06
CA ARG A 26 -8.45 -50.55 1.43
C ARG A 26 -9.20 -50.86 2.75
N GLU A 27 -10.23 -51.70 2.84
CA GLU A 27 -10.60 -53.06 2.36
C GLU A 27 -12.08 -53.24 2.80
N GLY A 28 -13.00 -54.06 2.27
CA GLY A 28 -13.01 -55.15 1.31
C GLY A 28 -14.38 -55.85 1.39
N ALA A 29 -14.68 -56.64 0.36
CA ALA A 29 -15.74 -57.65 0.25
C ALA A 29 -17.19 -57.19 -0.03
N ASP A 30 -17.45 -56.86 -1.30
CA ASP A 30 -18.68 -57.25 -1.98
C ASP A 30 -18.69 -58.78 -2.17
N ALA A 31 -19.80 -59.43 -1.82
CA ALA A 31 -20.11 -60.79 -2.25
C ALA A 31 -21.63 -60.92 -2.37
N SER A 32 -22.15 -60.54 -3.54
CA SER A 32 -23.46 -60.95 -4.03
C SER A 32 -23.39 -62.42 -4.41
N TYR A 33 -24.26 -63.25 -3.82
CA TYR A 33 -24.54 -64.59 -4.32
C TYR A 33 -26.02 -64.68 -4.68
N TYR A 34 -26.26 -64.49 -5.97
CA TYR A 34 -27.41 -64.98 -6.70
C TYR A 34 -27.15 -66.46 -7.00
N TYR A 35 -28.12 -67.34 -6.78
CA TYR A 35 -28.17 -68.60 -7.54
C TYR A 35 -29.60 -68.83 -7.97
N ASP A 36 -29.71 -69.05 -9.27
CA ASP A 36 -30.91 -69.27 -10.05
C ASP A 36 -31.13 -70.79 -10.26
N SER A 37 -32.38 -71.11 -10.58
CA SER A 37 -33.03 -72.33 -11.08
C SER A 37 -32.21 -73.60 -11.39
N VAL A 38 -32.74 -74.76 -10.95
CA VAL A 38 -32.71 -76.04 -11.70
C VAL A 38 -34.07 -76.74 -11.55
N ASP A 39 -34.69 -77.03 -12.69
CA ASP A 39 -35.84 -77.93 -12.87
C ASP A 39 -35.46 -79.38 -12.56
N GLU A 40 -36.32 -80.14 -11.87
CA GLU A 40 -36.45 -81.58 -12.14
C GLU A 40 -37.82 -82.11 -11.68
N SER A 41 -38.48 -82.75 -12.65
CA SER A 41 -39.74 -83.47 -12.55
C SER A 41 -39.62 -84.82 -11.85
N ALA A 42 -40.77 -85.33 -11.38
CA ALA A 42 -41.17 -86.75 -11.18
C ALA A 42 -41.49 -87.18 -9.73
N ASP A 43 -42.81 -87.24 -9.50
CA ASP A 43 -43.60 -88.41 -9.10
C ASP A 43 -43.37 -89.21 -7.78
N ASP A 44 -44.53 -89.51 -7.19
CA ASP A 44 -44.95 -90.58 -6.26
C ASP A 44 -44.24 -90.81 -4.90
N GLY A 45 -45.06 -91.12 -3.88
CA GLY A 45 -44.71 -92.30 -3.08
C GLY A 45 -44.45 -92.19 -1.59
N SER A 46 -45.35 -91.59 -0.81
CA SER A 46 -45.82 -92.15 0.48
C SER A 46 -44.90 -92.26 1.75
N TRP A 47 -45.58 -92.05 2.89
CA TRP A 47 -45.33 -92.54 4.26
C TRP A 47 -44.36 -91.85 5.25
N ARG A 48 -45.04 -91.28 6.27
CA ARG A 48 -44.88 -91.49 7.73
C ARG A 48 -43.90 -90.64 8.56
N ARG A 49 -44.56 -89.86 9.43
CA ARG A 49 -44.41 -89.73 10.90
C ARG A 49 -43.23 -88.93 11.49
N GLU A 50 -43.63 -87.73 11.93
CA GLU A 50 -43.39 -87.05 13.22
C GLU A 50 -41.98 -86.64 13.68
N ALA A 51 -41.85 -85.35 14.00
CA ALA A 51 -41.11 -84.87 15.18
C ALA A 51 -41.72 -83.56 15.74
N PRO A 52 -42.31 -83.54 16.96
CA PRO A 52 -42.91 -82.34 17.56
C PRO A 52 -41.91 -81.24 17.97
N LEU A 53 -40.61 -81.54 18.00
CA LEU A 53 -39.56 -80.62 18.46
C LEU A 53 -39.22 -79.52 17.42
N ILE A 54 -39.38 -79.79 16.13
CA ILE A 54 -39.04 -78.86 15.04
C ILE A 54 -40.07 -77.72 14.92
N LYS A 55 -41.35 -77.97 15.23
CA LYS A 55 -42.41 -76.93 15.25
C LYS A 55 -42.23 -75.93 16.39
N ARG A 56 -41.76 -76.38 17.57
CA ARG A 56 -41.52 -75.50 18.73
C ARG A 56 -40.29 -74.61 18.52
N GLY A 57 -39.22 -75.16 17.93
CA GLY A 57 -38.04 -74.41 17.50
C GLY A 57 -38.36 -73.34 16.44
N ARG A 58 -39.10 -73.67 15.37
CA ARG A 58 -39.49 -72.70 14.33
C ARG A 58 -40.39 -71.57 14.85
N ARG A 59 -41.26 -71.83 15.82
CA ARG A 59 -42.14 -70.80 16.42
C ARG A 59 -41.34 -69.84 17.29
N MET A 60 -40.40 -70.34 18.09
CA MET A 60 -39.47 -69.55 18.89
C MET A 60 -38.52 -68.73 18.01
N GLN A 61 -38.02 -69.32 16.91
CA GLN A 61 -37.15 -68.66 15.93
C GLN A 61 -37.86 -67.53 15.19
N ARG A 62 -39.15 -67.69 14.85
CA ARG A 62 -39.99 -66.62 14.28
C ARG A 62 -40.24 -65.49 15.26
N GLN A 63 -40.52 -65.79 16.54
CA GLN A 63 -40.68 -64.79 17.59
C GLN A 63 -39.37 -64.03 17.85
N LEU A 64 -38.22 -64.72 17.83
CA LEU A 64 -36.91 -64.11 17.99
C LEU A 64 -36.58 -63.21 16.78
N LYS A 65 -36.85 -63.68 15.56
CA LYS A 65 -36.65 -62.91 14.32
C LYS A 65 -37.50 -61.63 14.33
N GLN A 66 -38.77 -61.71 14.72
CA GLN A 66 -39.63 -60.52 14.86
C GLN A 66 -39.13 -59.54 15.93
N ARG A 67 -38.60 -60.04 17.06
CA ARG A 67 -37.99 -59.17 18.09
C ARG A 67 -36.69 -58.52 17.63
N VAL A 68 -35.85 -59.26 16.91
CA VAL A 68 -34.59 -58.75 16.33
C VAL A 68 -34.88 -57.71 15.25
N GLU A 69 -35.84 -57.97 14.36
CA GLU A 69 -36.27 -57.02 13.32
C GLU A 69 -36.84 -55.74 13.95
N GLY A 70 -37.65 -55.86 15.00
CA GLY A 70 -38.14 -54.70 15.77
C GLY A 70 -37.02 -53.90 16.45
N LEU A 71 -36.02 -54.57 17.04
CA LEU A 71 -34.84 -53.93 17.62
C LEU A 71 -33.97 -53.23 16.57
N VAL A 72 -33.76 -53.86 15.41
CA VAL A 72 -32.98 -53.29 14.30
C VAL A 72 -33.68 -52.06 13.73
N GLN A 73 -35.01 -52.10 13.57
CA GLN A 73 -35.79 -50.95 13.12
C GLN A 73 -35.75 -49.80 14.13
N GLU A 74 -35.88 -50.08 15.43
CA GLU A 74 -35.79 -49.06 16.48
C GLU A 74 -34.37 -48.45 16.58
N LEU A 75 -33.31 -49.26 16.43
CA LEU A 75 -31.93 -48.78 16.39
C LEU A 75 -31.66 -47.90 15.15
N LYS A 76 -32.17 -48.29 13.96
CA LYS A 76 -32.09 -47.45 12.76
C LYS A 76 -32.81 -46.11 12.97
N ARG A 77 -34.01 -46.14 13.54
CA ARG A 77 -34.80 -44.93 13.85
C ARG A 77 -34.06 -44.02 14.84
N ARG A 78 -33.49 -44.57 15.92
CA ARG A 78 -32.68 -43.82 16.89
C ARG A 78 -31.41 -43.23 16.27
N ARG A 79 -30.73 -43.97 15.39
CA ARG A 79 -29.54 -43.49 14.68
C ARG A 79 -29.88 -42.35 13.73
N GLU A 80 -30.97 -42.44 12.98
CA GLU A 80 -31.46 -41.34 12.14
C GLU A 80 -31.87 -40.11 12.96
N GLN A 81 -32.56 -40.32 14.08
CA GLN A 81 -32.98 -39.24 14.96
C GLN A 81 -31.78 -38.53 15.61
N SER A 82 -30.74 -39.29 15.99
CA SER A 82 -29.46 -38.75 16.46
C SER A 82 -28.72 -37.98 15.36
N ARG A 83 -28.69 -38.50 14.12
CA ARG A 83 -28.07 -37.82 12.97
C ARG A 83 -28.78 -36.52 12.60
N ARG A 84 -30.12 -36.48 12.68
CA ARG A 84 -30.91 -35.25 12.49
C ARG A 84 -30.59 -34.22 13.57
N ARG A 85 -30.62 -34.63 14.85
CA ARG A 85 -30.24 -33.76 15.97
C ARG A 85 -28.82 -33.21 15.85
N GLN A 86 -27.85 -34.02 15.43
CA GLN A 86 -26.48 -33.56 15.19
C GLN A 86 -26.41 -32.52 14.06
N ARG A 87 -27.17 -32.71 12.98
CA ARG A 87 -27.23 -31.73 11.87
C ARG A 87 -27.89 -30.42 12.28
N ASP A 88 -28.99 -30.49 13.04
CA ASP A 88 -29.70 -29.31 13.53
C ASP A 88 -28.86 -28.52 14.55
N LEU A 89 -28.15 -29.23 15.43
CA LEU A 89 -27.16 -28.63 16.33
C LEU A 89 -25.98 -28.02 15.55
N ALA A 90 -25.43 -28.72 14.57
CA ALA A 90 -24.36 -28.18 13.73
C ALA A 90 -24.81 -26.93 12.96
N HIS A 91 -26.05 -26.92 12.44
CA HIS A 91 -26.62 -25.78 11.74
C HIS A 91 -26.80 -24.58 12.67
N SER A 92 -27.43 -24.78 13.83
CA SER A 92 -27.64 -23.72 14.82
C SER A 92 -26.33 -23.15 15.38
N VAL A 93 -25.32 -23.99 15.62
CA VAL A 93 -23.98 -23.55 16.04
C VAL A 93 -23.29 -22.73 14.95
N ASN A 94 -23.35 -23.19 13.70
CA ASN A 94 -22.77 -22.46 12.56
C ASN A 94 -23.44 -21.10 12.35
N GLU A 95 -24.76 -21.03 12.51
CA GLU A 95 -25.52 -19.79 12.41
C GLU A 95 -25.22 -18.82 13.55
N GLN A 96 -25.09 -19.31 14.79
CA GLN A 96 -24.64 -18.50 15.93
C GLN A 96 -23.21 -17.97 15.73
N LEU A 97 -22.28 -18.80 15.26
CA LEU A 97 -20.91 -18.40 14.92
C LEU A 97 -20.90 -17.31 13.85
N ARG A 98 -21.71 -17.47 12.80
CA ARG A 98 -21.84 -16.48 11.72
C ARG A 98 -22.40 -15.16 12.24
N GLN A 99 -23.43 -15.19 13.10
CA GLN A 99 -23.99 -13.99 13.71
C GLN A 99 -22.99 -13.30 14.65
N GLN A 100 -22.24 -14.05 15.45
CA GLN A 100 -21.17 -13.51 16.30
C GLN A 100 -20.05 -12.88 15.46
N TRP A 101 -19.68 -13.52 14.34
CA TRP A 101 -18.68 -12.99 13.42
C TRP A 101 -19.14 -11.68 12.78
N LEU A 102 -20.37 -11.62 12.27
CA LEU A 102 -20.96 -10.40 11.70
C LEU A 102 -21.09 -9.28 12.75
N ALA A 103 -21.54 -9.60 13.96
CA ALA A 103 -21.65 -8.62 15.04
C ALA A 103 -20.26 -8.09 15.48
N ASN A 104 -19.22 -8.95 15.48
CA ASN A 104 -17.85 -8.52 15.74
C ASN A 104 -17.28 -7.67 14.61
N GLN A 105 -17.54 -8.02 13.35
CA GLN A 105 -17.18 -7.20 12.18
C GLN A 105 -17.82 -5.81 12.28
N GLU A 106 -19.11 -5.73 12.58
CA GLU A 106 -19.81 -4.46 12.73
C GLU A 106 -19.25 -3.61 13.89
N LYS A 107 -18.96 -4.22 15.04
CA LYS A 107 -18.30 -3.55 16.17
C LYS A 107 -16.92 -2.98 15.77
N ILE A 108 -16.13 -3.74 15.02
CA ILE A 108 -14.82 -3.30 14.52
C ILE A 108 -14.97 -2.14 13.54
N ILE A 109 -15.89 -2.25 12.58
CA ILE A 109 -16.17 -1.20 11.59
C ILE A 109 -16.65 0.09 12.29
N ARG A 110 -17.56 -0.03 13.26
CA ARG A 110 -18.06 1.11 14.04
C ARG A 110 -16.96 1.78 14.84
N ARG A 111 -16.11 1.01 15.54
CA ARG A 111 -14.94 1.54 16.28
C ARG A 111 -13.96 2.22 15.32
N SER A 112 -13.69 1.61 14.18
CA SER A 112 -12.81 2.19 13.13
C SER A 112 -13.35 3.52 12.61
N ARG A 113 -14.67 3.61 12.31
CA ARG A 113 -15.31 4.87 11.90
C ARG A 113 -15.23 5.94 12.99
N GLN A 114 -15.47 5.59 14.25
CA GLN A 114 -15.36 6.54 15.37
C GLN A 114 -13.92 7.05 15.57
N MET A 115 -12.92 6.16 15.47
CA MET A 115 -11.51 6.55 15.52
C MET A 115 -11.13 7.43 14.34
N THR A 116 -11.60 7.10 13.14
CA THR A 116 -11.39 7.91 11.92
C THR A 116 -11.99 9.30 12.09
N ALA A 117 -13.22 9.42 12.59
CA ALA A 117 -13.87 10.69 12.87
C ALA A 117 -13.10 11.51 13.92
N LYS A 118 -12.59 10.88 14.98
CA LYS A 118 -11.73 11.54 15.98
C LYS A 118 -10.39 12.00 15.40
N LEU A 119 -9.74 11.20 14.57
CA LEU A 119 -8.49 11.55 13.87
C LEU A 119 -8.69 12.65 12.82
N GLN A 120 -9.89 12.72 12.24
CA GLN A 120 -10.31 13.76 11.30
C GLN A 120 -10.81 15.02 12.02
N SER A 121 -11.03 14.99 13.33
CA SER A 121 -11.38 16.20 14.09
C SER A 121 -10.33 17.30 13.88
N GLY A 122 -10.78 18.55 13.75
CA GLY A 122 -9.89 19.69 13.50
C GLY A 122 -8.78 19.81 14.54
N ARG A 123 -9.09 19.52 15.82
CA ARG A 123 -8.13 19.57 16.93
C ARG A 123 -7.04 18.50 16.81
N SER A 124 -7.39 17.24 16.51
CA SER A 124 -6.40 16.16 16.35
C SER A 124 -5.49 16.41 15.15
N ARG A 125 -6.06 16.88 14.04
CA ARG A 125 -5.31 17.24 12.83
C ARG A 125 -4.33 18.37 13.08
N ALA A 126 -4.79 19.45 13.73
CA ALA A 126 -3.93 20.58 14.09
C ALA A 126 -2.78 20.17 15.00
N TRP A 127 -3.05 19.32 16.00
CA TRP A 127 -2.01 18.79 16.88
C TRP A 127 -0.95 17.99 16.12
N ARG A 128 -1.35 17.10 15.20
CA ARG A 128 -0.41 16.35 14.34
C ARG A 128 0.42 17.30 13.47
N HIS A 129 -0.20 18.29 12.84
CA HIS A 129 0.49 19.28 12.01
C HIS A 129 1.54 20.06 12.82
N LYS A 130 1.23 20.46 14.06
CA LYS A 130 2.17 21.13 14.97
C LYS A 130 3.38 20.26 15.31
N TRP A 131 3.18 18.98 15.62
CA TRP A 131 4.27 18.06 15.91
C TRP A 131 5.14 17.76 14.69
N VAL A 132 4.53 17.49 13.54
CA VAL A 132 5.28 17.26 12.30
C VAL A 132 6.11 18.49 11.95
N PHE A 133 5.54 19.70 12.12
CA PHE A 133 6.27 20.95 11.94
C PHE A 133 7.49 21.06 12.86
N ALA A 134 7.31 20.81 14.17
CA ALA A 134 8.40 20.88 15.13
C ALA A 134 9.49 19.83 14.84
N LEU A 135 9.10 18.61 14.50
CA LEU A 135 10.04 17.53 14.14
C LEU A 135 10.83 17.85 12.87
N ALA A 136 10.19 18.42 11.85
CA ALA A 136 10.87 18.87 10.64
C ALA A 136 11.90 19.97 10.95
N GLN A 137 11.56 20.91 11.84
CA GLN A 137 12.50 21.96 12.24
C GLN A 137 13.68 21.39 13.05
N TRP A 138 13.42 20.45 13.96
CA TRP A 138 14.47 19.75 14.70
C TRP A 138 15.37 18.93 13.78
N ASP A 139 14.83 18.27 12.76
CA ASP A 139 15.62 17.53 11.77
C ASP A 139 16.63 18.44 11.04
N PHE A 140 16.24 19.66 10.65
CA PHE A 140 17.19 20.63 10.07
C PHE A 140 18.28 21.05 11.07
N VAL A 141 17.91 21.32 12.33
CA VAL A 141 18.85 21.72 13.38
C VAL A 141 19.83 20.59 13.70
N ILE A 142 19.31 19.37 13.87
CA ILE A 142 20.13 18.18 14.15
C ILE A 142 21.06 17.91 12.98
N SER A 143 20.57 17.97 11.74
CA SER A 143 21.39 17.78 10.55
C SER A 143 22.55 18.78 10.50
N ALA A 144 22.27 20.07 10.73
CA ALA A 144 23.29 21.11 10.72
C ALA A 144 24.33 20.95 11.85
N LEU A 145 23.88 20.67 13.08
CA LEU A 145 24.76 20.45 14.23
C LEU A 145 25.62 19.20 14.06
N TRP A 146 25.05 18.11 13.56
CA TRP A 146 25.76 16.86 13.33
C TRP A 146 26.83 17.03 12.24
N LEU A 147 26.47 17.66 11.12
CA LEU A 147 27.40 17.94 10.03
C LEU A 147 28.53 18.89 10.47
N GLY A 148 28.24 19.88 11.32
CA GLY A 148 29.24 20.81 11.82
C GLY A 148 30.16 20.21 12.89
N ARG A 149 29.69 19.24 13.68
CA ARG A 149 30.45 18.68 14.82
C ARG A 149 31.15 17.36 14.52
N ARG A 150 30.52 16.46 13.76
CA ARG A 150 31.03 15.12 13.40
C ARG A 150 30.53 14.67 12.01
N PRO A 151 30.94 15.35 10.92
CA PRO A 151 30.55 15.00 9.56
C PRO A 151 30.86 13.53 9.17
N GLU A 152 31.93 12.96 9.73
CA GLU A 152 32.38 11.58 9.51
C GLU A 152 31.35 10.52 9.94
N THR A 153 30.48 10.85 10.91
CA THR A 153 29.43 9.94 11.42
C THR A 153 28.03 10.25 10.90
N TYR A 154 27.88 11.27 10.05
CA TYR A 154 26.56 11.72 9.57
C TYR A 154 25.82 10.63 8.78
N TYR A 155 26.54 9.69 8.15
CA TYR A 155 25.92 8.57 7.44
C TYR A 155 25.03 7.69 8.34
N LEU A 156 25.29 7.63 9.65
CA LEU A 156 24.44 6.95 10.63
C LEU A 156 23.08 7.65 10.76
N TYR A 157 23.10 8.98 10.85
CA TYR A 157 21.89 9.80 10.90
C TYR A 157 21.10 9.68 9.59
N PHE A 158 21.78 9.79 8.45
CA PHE A 158 21.19 9.56 7.13
C PHE A 158 20.52 8.19 7.03
N THR A 159 21.18 7.13 7.53
CA THR A 159 20.63 5.76 7.51
C THR A 159 19.36 5.68 8.34
N ALA A 160 19.35 6.23 9.56
CA ALA A 160 18.16 6.26 10.41
C ALA A 160 17.01 7.05 9.77
N GLN A 161 17.31 8.23 9.22
CA GLN A 161 16.35 9.08 8.50
C GLN A 161 15.77 8.34 7.29
N MET A 162 16.61 7.70 6.48
CA MET A 162 16.18 7.00 5.27
C MET A 162 15.33 5.78 5.60
N MET A 163 15.71 5.00 6.62
CA MET A 163 14.89 3.89 7.11
C MET A 163 13.52 4.35 7.56
N PHE A 164 13.46 5.43 8.35
CA PHE A 164 12.19 6.01 8.78
C PHE A 164 11.32 6.47 7.59
N VAL A 165 11.90 7.24 6.66
CA VAL A 165 11.18 7.75 5.48
C VAL A 165 10.68 6.62 4.59
N ILE A 166 11.52 5.62 4.29
CA ILE A 166 11.13 4.47 3.47
C ILE A 166 10.00 3.68 4.13
N ILE A 167 10.09 3.39 5.43
CA ILE A 167 9.02 2.69 6.16
C ILE A 167 7.71 3.47 6.06
N CYS A 168 7.73 4.78 6.33
CA CYS A 168 6.53 5.61 6.22
C CYS A 168 5.97 5.63 4.78
N LYS A 169 6.83 5.72 3.76
CA LYS A 169 6.42 5.68 2.34
C LYS A 169 5.82 4.33 1.95
N VAL A 170 6.40 3.21 2.40
CA VAL A 170 5.84 1.87 2.16
C VAL A 170 4.45 1.77 2.75
N LEU A 171 4.25 2.20 4.00
CA LEU A 171 2.94 2.19 4.64
C LEU A 171 1.94 3.10 3.91
N ASP A 172 2.32 4.34 3.63
CA ASP A 172 1.47 5.32 2.95
C ASP A 172 1.06 4.86 1.55
N TYR A 173 2.02 4.40 0.75
CA TYR A 173 1.76 3.93 -0.62
C TYR A 173 1.00 2.60 -0.66
N ARG A 174 1.08 1.77 0.37
CA ARG A 174 0.22 0.59 0.47
C ARG A 174 -1.23 1.00 0.73
N VAL A 175 -1.46 1.94 1.66
CA VAL A 175 -2.79 2.46 1.98
C VAL A 175 -3.40 3.20 0.80
N LYS A 176 -2.62 4.03 0.09
CA LYS A 176 -3.05 4.77 -1.11
C LYS A 176 -3.05 3.95 -2.40
N LEU A 177 -2.70 2.66 -2.33
CA LEU A 177 -2.55 1.76 -3.48
C LEU A 177 -1.47 2.17 -4.50
N GLN A 178 -0.60 3.11 -4.13
CA GLN A 178 0.48 3.76 -4.88
C GLN A 178 1.85 3.04 -4.79
N HIS A 179 1.89 1.79 -4.34
CA HIS A 179 3.12 1.00 -4.14
C HIS A 179 4.11 0.93 -5.32
N TYR A 180 3.71 1.18 -6.58
CA TYR A 180 4.63 1.21 -7.71
C TYR A 180 5.56 2.43 -7.72
N PHE A 181 5.23 3.51 -7.00
CA PHE A 181 6.14 4.64 -6.80
C PHE A 181 7.38 4.27 -5.97
N LEU A 182 7.38 3.15 -5.25
CA LEU A 182 8.58 2.64 -4.58
C LEU A 182 9.66 2.17 -5.56
N LEU A 183 9.32 1.96 -6.83
CA LEU A 183 10.27 1.61 -7.89
C LEU A 183 10.92 2.83 -8.54
N ASP A 184 10.57 4.03 -8.10
CA ASP A 184 11.14 5.26 -8.65
C ASP A 184 12.65 5.34 -8.37
N PHE A 185 13.35 6.06 -9.25
CA PHE A 185 14.82 6.13 -9.23
C PHE A 185 15.36 6.65 -7.89
N CYS A 186 14.64 7.54 -7.19
CA CYS A 186 15.12 8.07 -5.92
C CYS A 186 15.25 6.99 -4.84
N PHE A 187 14.30 6.06 -4.72
CA PHE A 187 14.41 4.94 -3.77
C PHE A 187 15.57 4.03 -4.14
N TYR A 188 15.75 3.75 -5.44
CA TYR A 188 16.87 2.97 -5.94
C TYR A 188 18.23 3.66 -5.66
N ALA A 189 18.35 4.96 -5.93
CA ALA A 189 19.56 5.74 -5.67
C ALA A 189 19.94 5.75 -4.19
N ASN A 190 18.97 5.93 -3.29
CA ASN A 190 19.23 5.84 -1.84
C ASN A 190 19.65 4.43 -1.43
N ALA A 191 19.10 3.38 -2.05
CA ALA A 191 19.55 2.01 -1.82
C ALA A 191 21.01 1.83 -2.27
N VAL A 192 21.41 2.37 -3.43
CA VAL A 192 22.82 2.33 -3.89
C VAL A 192 23.74 3.04 -2.91
N VAL A 193 23.36 4.23 -2.43
CA VAL A 193 24.14 4.98 -1.42
C VAL A 193 24.26 4.17 -0.13
N LEU A 194 23.16 3.61 0.39
CA LEU A 194 23.19 2.75 1.57
C LEU A 194 24.04 1.49 1.35
N CYS A 195 24.00 0.90 0.16
CA CYS A 195 24.82 -0.27 -0.17
C CYS A 195 26.31 0.05 -0.16
N TRP A 196 26.69 1.22 -0.66
CA TRP A 196 28.06 1.70 -0.52
C TRP A 196 28.42 1.88 0.95
N LEU A 197 27.60 2.60 1.71
CA LEU A 197 27.90 2.92 3.10
C LEU A 197 28.10 1.68 4.00
N TRP A 198 27.28 0.63 3.80
CA TRP A 198 27.19 -0.48 4.75
C TRP A 198 27.70 -1.83 4.25
N PHE A 199 27.63 -2.12 2.95
CA PHE A 199 27.98 -3.45 2.45
C PHE A 199 29.33 -3.49 1.77
N VAL A 200 29.68 -2.47 0.97
CA VAL A 200 30.95 -2.44 0.24
C VAL A 200 31.60 -1.04 0.28
N PRO A 201 31.90 -0.52 1.48
CA PRO A 201 32.38 0.86 1.66
C PRO A 201 33.76 1.11 1.01
N ALA A 202 34.61 0.08 0.93
CA ALA A 202 35.92 0.16 0.30
C ALA A 202 35.90 0.15 -1.25
N SER A 203 34.73 -0.02 -1.89
CA SER A 203 34.64 -0.11 -3.35
C SER A 203 34.60 1.28 -4.02
N GLY A 204 35.63 1.59 -4.80
CA GLY A 204 35.69 2.80 -5.62
C GLY A 204 34.61 2.86 -6.71
N ALA A 205 34.30 1.73 -7.34
CA ALA A 205 33.24 1.67 -8.36
C ALA A 205 31.86 1.93 -7.75
N LEU A 206 31.59 1.39 -6.55
CA LEU A 206 30.31 1.62 -5.87
C LEU A 206 30.22 3.05 -5.30
N PHE A 207 31.34 3.65 -4.89
CA PHE A 207 31.41 5.08 -4.59
C PHE A 207 31.05 5.93 -5.82
N ASN A 208 31.67 5.66 -6.99
CA ASN A 208 31.38 6.38 -8.23
C ASN A 208 29.90 6.25 -8.64
N ALA A 209 29.33 5.05 -8.47
CA ALA A 209 27.90 4.82 -8.66
C ALA A 209 27.04 5.66 -7.71
N ALA A 210 27.32 5.61 -6.40
CA ALA A 210 26.60 6.37 -5.38
C ALA A 210 26.70 7.89 -5.58
N GLU A 211 27.88 8.39 -5.96
CA GLU A 211 28.08 9.79 -6.29
C GLU A 211 27.36 10.18 -7.58
N GLY A 212 27.36 9.32 -8.60
CA GLY A 212 26.72 9.57 -9.89
C GLY A 212 25.21 9.70 -9.79
N VAL A 213 24.57 8.85 -8.97
CA VAL A 213 23.11 8.95 -8.76
C VAL A 213 22.68 10.22 -8.02
N CYS A 214 23.56 10.82 -7.20
CA CYS A 214 23.29 12.08 -6.51
C CYS A 214 23.03 13.25 -7.47
N GLY A 215 23.67 13.29 -8.64
CA GLY A 215 23.41 14.35 -9.62
C GLY A 215 21.94 14.42 -10.07
N LEU A 216 21.34 13.26 -10.35
CA LEU A 216 19.92 13.17 -10.67
C LEU A 216 19.03 13.52 -9.46
N LEU A 217 19.41 13.10 -8.25
CA LEU A 217 18.68 13.47 -7.03
C LEU A 217 18.66 15.00 -6.81
N ALA A 218 19.79 15.68 -7.04
CA ALA A 218 19.90 17.12 -6.90
C ALA A 218 18.98 17.87 -7.89
N ILE A 219 19.00 17.48 -9.16
CA ILE A 219 18.12 18.07 -10.18
C ILE A 219 16.65 17.78 -9.86
N SER A 220 16.33 16.59 -9.35
CA SER A 220 14.96 16.19 -9.03
C SER A 220 14.29 17.09 -7.98
N VAL A 221 15.06 17.67 -7.04
CA VAL A 221 14.53 18.64 -6.07
C VAL A 221 13.90 19.83 -6.80
N VAL A 222 14.58 20.35 -7.81
CA VAL A 222 14.16 21.52 -8.60
C VAL A 222 13.14 21.12 -9.67
N ALA A 223 13.42 20.08 -10.44
CA ALA A 223 12.60 19.64 -11.58
C ALA A 223 11.17 19.25 -11.15
N PHE A 224 11.03 18.59 -10.00
CA PHE A 224 9.73 18.20 -9.46
C PHE A 224 9.14 19.23 -8.50
N ARG A 225 9.73 20.43 -8.43
CA ARG A 225 9.25 21.54 -7.61
C ARG A 225 8.92 21.09 -6.19
N ASN A 226 9.80 20.29 -5.59
CA ASN A 226 9.62 19.86 -4.22
C ASN A 226 9.53 21.10 -3.32
N SER A 227 8.62 21.08 -2.34
CA SER A 227 8.30 22.23 -1.50
C SER A 227 8.48 21.90 -0.03
N CYS A 228 9.14 22.80 0.71
CA CYS A 228 9.25 22.70 2.16
C CYS A 228 7.91 23.07 2.82
N VAL A 229 7.10 22.05 3.12
CA VAL A 229 5.83 22.19 3.84
C VAL A 229 5.95 21.41 5.15
N PRO A 230 6.60 21.97 6.19
CA PRO A 230 7.02 21.22 7.38
C PRO A 230 5.87 20.62 8.19
N HIS A 231 4.63 21.09 8.04
CA HIS A 231 3.48 20.48 8.72
C HIS A 231 2.83 19.31 7.95
N ASP A 232 3.17 19.12 6.68
CA ASP A 232 2.64 18.06 5.81
C ASP A 232 3.76 17.06 5.50
N PHE A 233 3.82 15.99 6.31
CA PHE A 233 4.82 14.94 6.17
C PHE A 233 4.80 14.29 4.78
N VAL A 234 3.64 14.16 4.12
CA VAL A 234 3.56 13.51 2.81
C VAL A 234 4.30 14.34 1.76
N ARG A 235 4.11 15.66 1.78
CA ARG A 235 4.85 16.58 0.90
C ARG A 235 6.32 16.68 1.28
N LEU A 236 6.62 16.82 2.57
CA LEU A 236 7.98 16.92 3.07
C LEU A 236 8.81 15.68 2.72
N SER A 237 8.25 14.49 2.92
CA SER A 237 8.93 13.22 2.66
C SER A 237 9.23 12.97 1.18
N ASN A 238 8.58 13.68 0.24
CA ASN A 238 8.98 13.64 -1.18
C ASN A 238 10.38 14.27 -1.37
N ALA A 239 10.70 15.34 -0.65
CA ALA A 239 12.05 15.93 -0.71
C ALA A 239 13.09 15.06 0.02
N TYR A 240 12.68 14.35 1.08
CA TYR A 240 13.58 13.56 1.94
C TYR A 240 14.13 12.30 1.23
N VAL A 241 13.56 11.88 0.12
CA VAL A 241 14.16 10.83 -0.73
C VAL A 241 15.13 11.40 -1.77
N HIS A 242 15.35 12.72 -1.81
CA HIS A 242 16.25 13.36 -2.77
C HIS A 242 17.49 13.96 -2.12
N TYR A 243 17.30 14.97 -1.25
CA TYR A 243 18.43 15.77 -0.77
C TYR A 243 19.29 15.13 0.35
N PRO A 244 18.78 14.27 1.26
CA PRO A 244 19.60 13.75 2.37
C PRO A 244 20.80 12.92 1.90
N ALA A 245 20.66 12.18 0.80
CA ALA A 245 21.78 11.46 0.19
C ALA A 245 22.87 12.42 -0.31
N LEU A 246 22.50 13.60 -0.83
CA LEU A 246 23.46 14.63 -1.23
C LEU A 246 24.28 15.09 -0.03
N ILE A 247 23.60 15.42 1.08
CA ILE A 247 24.25 15.86 2.31
C ILE A 247 25.14 14.75 2.87
N CYS A 248 24.69 13.49 2.83
CA CYS A 248 25.50 12.35 3.27
C CYS A 248 26.76 12.16 2.42
N MET A 249 26.67 12.23 1.09
CA MET A 249 27.85 12.12 0.24
C MET A 249 28.80 13.30 0.45
N LEU A 250 28.27 14.52 0.62
CA LEU A 250 29.07 15.69 0.98
C LEU A 250 29.76 15.54 2.33
N SER A 251 29.08 14.98 3.34
CA SER A 251 29.67 14.82 4.68
C SER A 251 30.89 13.90 4.65
N VAL A 252 30.81 12.78 3.91
CA VAL A 252 31.94 11.85 3.75
C VAL A 252 33.10 12.51 2.99
N LYS A 253 32.81 13.37 2.02
CA LYS A 253 33.83 14.12 1.27
C LYS A 253 34.47 15.24 2.07
N MET A 254 33.73 15.86 2.99
CA MET A 254 34.28 16.84 3.93
C MET A 254 35.21 16.14 4.93
N GLN A 255 34.77 15.00 5.46
CA GLN A 255 35.56 14.21 6.39
C GLN A 255 35.16 12.73 6.30
N CYS A 256 36.12 11.89 5.89
CA CYS A 256 35.98 10.44 5.78
C CYS A 256 36.75 9.76 6.91
N GLU A 257 36.29 8.59 7.33
CA GLU A 257 37.04 7.69 8.22
C GLU A 257 36.92 6.23 7.73
N GLY A 258 37.93 5.42 8.05
CA GLY A 258 37.93 3.98 7.78
C GLY A 258 37.76 3.61 6.31
N GLU A 259 37.02 2.53 6.06
CA GLU A 259 36.83 1.95 4.72
C GLU A 259 36.10 2.90 3.76
N LEU A 260 35.24 3.79 4.25
CA LEU A 260 34.58 4.81 3.42
C LEU A 260 35.60 5.72 2.74
N CYS A 261 36.69 6.05 3.45
CA CYS A 261 37.73 6.88 2.86
C CYS A 261 38.51 6.12 1.78
N VAL A 262 38.76 4.83 2.00
CA VAL A 262 39.43 3.95 1.01
C VAL A 262 38.62 3.87 -0.28
N GLY A 263 37.31 3.61 -0.18
CA GLY A 263 36.43 3.56 -1.35
C GLY A 263 36.34 4.89 -2.08
N MET A 264 36.18 6.00 -1.34
CA MET A 264 36.16 7.34 -1.93
C MET A 264 37.47 7.66 -2.68
N GLN A 265 38.63 7.41 -2.07
CA GLN A 265 39.93 7.65 -2.70
C GLN A 265 40.15 6.75 -3.92
N ALA A 266 39.76 5.47 -3.84
CA ALA A 266 39.83 4.56 -4.98
C ALA A 266 38.96 5.05 -6.15
N GLY A 267 37.74 5.50 -5.88
CA GLY A 267 36.85 6.02 -6.92
C GLY A 267 37.34 7.33 -7.53
N TYR A 268 37.97 8.22 -6.76
CA TYR A 268 38.60 9.42 -7.31
C TYR A 268 39.89 9.14 -8.10
N ALA A 269 40.61 8.08 -7.77
CA ALA A 269 41.79 7.66 -8.53
C ALA A 269 41.43 7.08 -9.91
N ASP A 270 40.17 6.63 -10.09
CA ASP A 270 39.70 6.14 -11.38
C ASP A 270 39.65 7.23 -12.46
N ARG A 271 39.88 6.79 -13.69
CA ARG A 271 39.76 7.65 -14.87
C ARG A 271 38.31 8.12 -15.05
N TRP A 272 38.14 9.34 -15.54
CA TRP A 272 36.82 9.98 -15.68
C TRP A 272 35.75 9.12 -16.39
N PHE A 273 36.13 8.33 -17.41
CA PHE A 273 35.20 7.48 -18.15
C PHE A 273 34.79 6.22 -17.38
N LEU A 274 35.62 5.74 -16.44
CA LEU A 274 35.26 4.63 -15.54
C LEU A 274 34.23 5.10 -14.53
N ARG A 275 34.44 6.30 -13.95
CA ARG A 275 33.46 6.93 -13.04
C ARG A 275 32.12 7.14 -13.73
N LEU A 276 32.14 7.60 -14.98
CA LEU A 276 30.94 7.73 -15.82
C LEU A 276 30.28 6.38 -16.11
N ARG A 277 31.07 5.37 -16.47
CA ARG A 277 30.58 4.00 -16.71
C ARG A 277 29.86 3.47 -15.47
N ASP A 278 30.46 3.59 -14.28
CA ASP A 278 29.89 3.06 -13.05
C ASP A 278 28.54 3.71 -12.75
N ALA A 279 28.46 5.04 -12.84
CA ALA A 279 27.20 5.78 -12.69
C ALA A 279 26.15 5.38 -13.74
N TRP A 280 26.54 5.28 -15.01
CA TRP A 280 25.62 4.96 -16.09
C TRP A 280 25.15 3.50 -16.04
N CYS A 281 26.02 2.54 -15.70
CA CYS A 281 25.64 1.14 -15.49
C CYS A 281 24.64 1.01 -14.33
N THR A 282 24.86 1.74 -13.23
CA THR A 282 23.90 1.82 -12.12
C THR A 282 22.55 2.35 -12.59
N TYR A 283 22.53 3.44 -13.36
CA TYR A 283 21.29 3.93 -13.97
C TYR A 283 20.60 2.90 -14.86
N LEU A 284 21.35 2.27 -15.77
CA LEU A 284 20.81 1.27 -16.70
C LEU A 284 20.21 0.08 -15.96
N SER A 285 20.82 -0.35 -14.85
CA SER A 285 20.28 -1.43 -14.04
C SER A 285 18.91 -1.08 -13.45
N TRP A 286 18.71 0.16 -12.98
CA TRP A 286 17.39 0.64 -12.58
C TRP A 286 16.44 0.72 -13.76
N ALA A 287 16.88 1.28 -14.89
CA ALA A 287 16.04 1.46 -16.08
C ALA A 287 15.50 0.13 -16.60
N VAL A 288 16.34 -0.91 -16.63
CA VAL A 288 15.96 -2.28 -17.00
C VAL A 288 14.95 -2.85 -16.01
N VAL A 289 15.21 -2.76 -14.71
CA VAL A 289 14.29 -3.25 -13.67
C VAL A 289 12.94 -2.53 -13.75
N TYR A 290 12.94 -1.21 -13.83
CA TYR A 290 11.74 -0.40 -13.93
C TYR A 290 10.93 -0.73 -15.17
N ALA A 291 11.56 -0.72 -16.35
CA ALA A 291 10.88 -1.01 -17.62
C ALA A 291 10.31 -2.44 -17.63
N SER A 292 11.08 -3.41 -17.14
CA SER A 292 10.63 -4.81 -17.05
C SER A 292 9.43 -4.95 -16.13
N VAL A 293 9.49 -4.38 -14.92
CA VAL A 293 8.40 -4.51 -13.95
C VAL A 293 7.17 -3.74 -14.41
N ILE A 294 7.30 -2.47 -14.81
CA ILE A 294 6.15 -1.60 -15.10
C ILE A 294 5.54 -1.88 -16.46
N PHE A 295 6.36 -2.03 -17.51
CA PHE A 295 5.86 -2.15 -18.90
C PHE A 295 5.63 -3.58 -19.35
N ILE A 296 6.28 -4.57 -18.74
CA ILE A 296 6.14 -5.99 -19.11
C ILE A 296 5.30 -6.73 -18.06
N PHE A 297 5.82 -6.95 -16.86
CA PHE A 297 5.22 -7.87 -15.89
C PHE A 297 3.95 -7.33 -15.21
N ALA A 298 3.98 -6.08 -14.73
CA ALA A 298 2.89 -5.49 -13.98
C ALA A 298 1.86 -4.79 -14.86
N ARG A 299 2.12 -4.61 -16.17
CA ARG A 299 1.26 -3.84 -17.09
C ARG A 299 -0.21 -4.21 -17.02
N LYS A 300 -0.54 -5.51 -17.17
CA LYS A 300 -1.93 -6.01 -17.11
C LYS A 300 -2.57 -5.78 -15.74
N ARG A 301 -1.79 -5.84 -14.65
CA ARG A 301 -2.28 -5.60 -13.28
C ARG A 301 -2.51 -4.11 -13.02
N ILE A 302 -1.60 -3.25 -13.48
CA ILE A 302 -1.68 -1.79 -13.38
C ILE A 302 -2.89 -1.25 -14.14
N ALA A 303 -3.14 -1.77 -15.35
CA ALA A 303 -4.29 -1.40 -16.16
C ALA A 303 -5.61 -1.83 -15.49
N ARG A 304 -5.74 -3.11 -15.09
CA ARG A 304 -6.96 -3.62 -14.47
C ARG A 304 -7.30 -2.96 -13.13
N LYS A 305 -6.29 -2.74 -12.28
CA LYS A 305 -6.48 -2.19 -10.93
C LYS A 305 -6.35 -0.66 -10.87
N GLN A 306 -6.26 0.02 -12.02
CA GLN A 306 -6.06 1.46 -12.14
C GLN A 306 -5.02 2.01 -11.16
N ARG A 307 -3.87 1.33 -11.09
CA ARG A 307 -2.79 1.73 -10.18
C ARG A 307 -2.02 2.91 -10.77
N ASP A 308 -1.64 3.84 -9.91
CA ASP A 308 -0.76 4.95 -10.28
C ASP A 308 0.68 4.47 -10.39
N THR A 309 1.40 5.07 -11.32
CA THR A 309 2.84 4.88 -11.54
C THR A 309 3.44 6.23 -11.93
N LEU A 310 4.74 6.39 -11.75
CA LEU A 310 5.45 7.58 -12.24
C LEU A 310 5.19 7.82 -13.73
N PHE A 311 5.28 6.78 -14.56
CA PHE A 311 4.92 6.87 -15.98
C PHE A 311 3.53 7.45 -16.21
N LYS A 312 2.48 6.92 -15.54
CA LYS A 312 1.11 7.43 -15.70
C LYS A 312 0.98 8.90 -15.26
N TYR A 313 1.64 9.26 -14.15
CA TYR A 313 1.64 10.63 -13.66
C TYR A 313 2.23 11.60 -14.70
N PHE A 314 3.38 11.26 -15.27
CA PHE A 314 3.99 12.08 -16.32
C PHE A 314 3.19 12.09 -17.63
N ALA A 315 2.79 10.92 -18.11
CA ALA A 315 2.12 10.79 -19.39
C ALA A 315 0.76 11.51 -19.38
N TYR A 316 -0.05 11.28 -18.34
CA TYR A 316 -1.45 11.68 -18.32
C TYR A 316 -1.76 12.81 -17.35
N THR A 317 -1.18 12.82 -16.14
CA THR A 317 -1.46 13.89 -15.16
C THR A 317 -0.78 15.20 -15.52
N LEU A 318 0.46 15.12 -16.03
CA LEU A 318 1.17 16.29 -16.57
C LEU A 318 0.84 16.57 -18.05
N GLY A 319 0.06 15.69 -18.70
CA GLY A 319 -0.36 15.86 -20.10
C GLY A 319 0.79 15.80 -21.11
N ILE A 320 1.93 15.19 -20.76
CA ILE A 320 3.08 15.13 -21.66
C ILE A 320 2.73 14.28 -22.89
N ALA A 321 1.99 13.18 -22.73
CA ALA A 321 1.64 12.32 -23.86
C ALA A 321 0.88 13.09 -24.96
N ASP A 322 0.00 14.02 -24.56
CA ASP A 322 -0.84 14.79 -25.49
C ASP A 322 -0.09 15.95 -26.14
N THR A 323 0.99 16.43 -25.52
CA THR A 323 1.84 17.51 -26.06
C THR A 323 2.94 16.99 -27.00
N LEU A 324 3.10 15.67 -27.14
CA LEU A 324 4.10 15.09 -28.02
C LEU A 324 3.75 15.26 -29.51
N PRO A 325 4.76 15.37 -30.39
CA PRO A 325 4.56 15.28 -31.83
C PRO A 325 3.85 13.99 -32.23
N LYS A 326 3.03 14.03 -33.29
CA LYS A 326 2.23 12.88 -33.76
C LYS A 326 3.04 11.59 -33.97
N PHE A 327 4.31 11.68 -34.37
CA PHE A 327 5.18 10.51 -34.56
C PHE A 327 5.61 9.85 -33.24
N ALA A 328 5.63 10.59 -32.13
CA ALA A 328 6.08 10.13 -30.81
C ALA A 328 4.93 9.72 -29.89
N GLN A 329 3.70 10.19 -30.14
CA GLN A 329 2.48 9.82 -29.41
C GLN A 329 2.22 8.31 -29.30
N PRO A 330 2.56 7.45 -30.30
CA PRO A 330 2.40 6.00 -30.16
C PRO A 330 3.37 5.35 -29.17
N TYR A 331 4.45 6.03 -28.80
CA TYR A 331 5.55 5.48 -28.00
C TYR A 331 5.79 6.25 -26.68
N PRO A 332 4.76 6.53 -25.86
CA PRO A 332 4.90 7.35 -24.67
C PRO A 332 5.83 6.70 -23.62
N GLN A 333 5.90 5.37 -23.57
CA GLN A 333 6.82 4.65 -22.67
C GLN A 333 8.29 4.90 -23.04
N VAL A 334 8.60 4.87 -24.34
CA VAL A 334 9.96 5.12 -24.84
C VAL A 334 10.34 6.56 -24.57
N VAL A 335 9.45 7.51 -24.87
CA VAL A 335 9.66 8.94 -24.59
C VAL A 335 9.89 9.18 -23.10
N PHE A 336 9.11 8.53 -22.23
CA PHE A 336 9.31 8.61 -20.78
C PHE A 336 10.71 8.11 -20.36
N MET A 337 11.13 6.94 -20.86
CA MET A 337 12.46 6.40 -20.54
C MET A 337 13.60 7.27 -21.07
N LEU A 338 13.46 7.82 -22.29
CA LEU A 338 14.43 8.75 -22.86
C LEU A 338 14.47 10.08 -22.10
N GLY A 339 13.32 10.59 -21.66
CA GLY A 339 13.24 11.79 -20.82
C GLY A 339 13.93 11.58 -19.47
N HIS A 340 13.70 10.42 -18.83
CA HIS A 340 14.37 10.07 -17.58
C HIS A 340 15.89 9.87 -17.78
N GLN A 341 16.31 9.26 -18.90
CA GLN A 341 17.73 9.12 -19.26
C GLN A 341 18.37 10.49 -19.48
N THR A 342 17.66 11.41 -20.12
CA THR A 342 18.12 12.79 -20.34
C THR A 342 18.28 13.51 -19.00
N LEU A 343 17.34 13.34 -18.08
CA LEU A 343 17.44 13.89 -16.73
C LEU A 343 18.64 13.33 -15.97
N PHE A 344 18.92 12.03 -16.11
CA PHE A 344 20.11 11.41 -15.53
C PHE A 344 21.40 11.98 -16.14
N LEU A 345 21.47 12.07 -17.47
CA LEU A 345 22.63 12.64 -18.17
C LEU A 345 22.86 14.12 -17.81
N ALA A 346 21.79 14.89 -17.61
CA ALA A 346 21.88 16.25 -17.09
C ALA A 346 22.47 16.31 -15.67
N GLY A 347 22.34 15.24 -14.88
CA GLY A 347 22.92 15.09 -13.55
C GLY A 347 24.40 14.67 -13.54
N ILE A 348 24.93 14.10 -14.62
CA ILE A 348 26.32 13.61 -14.71
C ILE A 348 27.39 14.66 -14.39
N PRO A 349 27.26 15.96 -14.75
CA PRO A 349 28.23 16.98 -14.36
C PRO A 349 28.54 17.00 -12.85
N TRP A 350 27.62 16.51 -12.00
CA TRP A 350 27.84 16.33 -10.57
C TRP A 350 29.14 15.57 -10.22
N LEU A 351 29.46 14.49 -10.94
CA LEU A 351 30.66 13.67 -10.72
C LEU A 351 31.98 14.44 -10.85
N PHE A 352 31.95 15.52 -11.64
CA PHE A 352 33.12 16.32 -11.99
C PHE A 352 33.16 17.65 -11.26
N LEU A 353 32.09 18.01 -10.54
CA LEU A 353 32.09 19.21 -9.70
C LEU A 353 33.06 19.02 -8.53
N PRO A 354 33.93 20.02 -8.24
CA PRO A 354 34.68 20.02 -7.00
C PRO A 354 33.72 20.09 -5.81
N LEU A 355 34.20 19.75 -4.61
CA LEU A 355 33.39 19.72 -3.38
C LEU A 355 32.54 20.99 -3.22
N TRP A 356 33.14 22.18 -3.33
CA TRP A 356 32.43 23.45 -3.19
C TRP A 356 31.39 23.69 -4.30
N GLY A 357 31.60 23.15 -5.50
CA GLY A 357 30.61 23.16 -6.57
C GLY A 357 29.39 22.29 -6.23
N GLN A 358 29.62 21.10 -5.67
CA GLN A 358 28.54 20.23 -5.19
C GLN A 358 27.80 20.84 -3.98
N VAL A 359 28.52 21.49 -3.07
CA VAL A 359 27.93 22.26 -1.95
C VAL A 359 27.04 23.39 -2.50
N LEU A 360 27.54 24.20 -3.44
CA LEU A 360 26.77 25.28 -4.05
C LEU A 360 25.52 24.74 -4.75
N ALA A 361 25.65 23.67 -5.54
CA ALA A 361 24.52 23.03 -6.21
C ALA A 361 23.48 22.51 -5.21
N THR A 362 23.92 21.93 -4.09
CA THR A 362 23.04 21.50 -3.00
C THR A 362 22.32 22.69 -2.35
N VAL A 363 23.04 23.77 -2.06
CA VAL A 363 22.46 25.00 -1.51
C VAL A 363 21.40 25.55 -2.46
N LEU A 364 21.69 25.65 -3.77
CA LEU A 364 20.72 26.12 -4.76
C LEU A 364 19.47 25.23 -4.84
N ALA A 365 19.65 23.90 -4.82
CA ALA A 365 18.53 22.96 -4.79
C ALA A 365 17.67 23.12 -3.52
N LEU A 366 18.31 23.27 -2.35
CA LEU A 366 17.62 23.51 -1.08
C LEU A 366 16.94 24.89 -1.05
N THR A 367 17.57 25.94 -1.60
CA THR A 367 16.95 27.25 -1.76
C THR A 367 15.69 27.17 -2.60
N ALA A 368 15.71 26.44 -3.73
CA ALA A 368 14.51 26.20 -4.53
C ALA A 368 13.43 25.47 -3.72
N PHE A 369 13.80 24.46 -2.95
CA PHE A 369 12.90 23.72 -2.07
C PHE A 369 12.23 24.61 -1.00
N PHE A 370 13.00 25.46 -0.32
CA PHE A 370 12.48 26.42 0.65
C PHE A 370 11.65 27.51 -0.01
N HIS A 371 12.08 28.05 -1.15
CA HIS A 371 11.35 29.06 -1.90
C HIS A 371 9.98 28.53 -2.36
N ASN A 372 9.92 27.31 -2.90
CA ASN A 372 8.67 26.67 -3.28
C ASN A 372 7.74 26.42 -2.07
N GLY A 373 8.32 26.13 -0.89
CA GLY A 373 7.58 26.08 0.38
C GLY A 373 7.03 27.45 0.76
N GLY A 374 7.85 28.49 0.69
CA GLY A 374 7.45 29.88 0.93
C GLY A 374 6.28 30.31 0.04
N ARG A 375 6.33 30.01 -1.27
CA ARG A 375 5.20 30.26 -2.19
C ARG A 375 3.94 29.50 -1.78
N PHE A 376 4.07 28.27 -1.30
CA PHE A 376 2.91 27.54 -0.78
C PHE A 376 2.28 28.26 0.41
N TYR A 377 3.07 28.77 1.38
CA TYR A 377 2.50 29.49 2.50
C TYR A 377 1.99 30.88 2.14
N VAL A 378 2.77 31.67 1.40
CA VAL A 378 2.42 33.03 1.05
C VAL A 378 1.30 33.04 0.02
N ASP A 379 1.44 32.38 -1.14
CA ASP A 379 0.45 32.52 -2.20
C ASP A 379 -0.84 31.74 -1.91
N HIS A 380 -0.76 30.56 -1.29
CA HIS A 380 -1.94 29.71 -1.07
C HIS A 380 -2.71 30.09 0.20
N PHE A 381 -2.04 30.21 1.35
CA PHE A 381 -2.74 30.52 2.60
C PHE A 381 -3.20 31.97 2.66
N TRP A 382 -2.45 32.92 2.08
CA TRP A 382 -2.92 34.30 2.00
C TRP A 382 -4.21 34.41 1.20
N LYS A 383 -4.26 33.82 0.01
CA LYS A 383 -5.48 33.82 -0.82
C LYS A 383 -6.63 33.08 -0.17
N ALA A 384 -6.35 31.98 0.55
CA ALA A 384 -7.39 31.28 1.30
C ALA A 384 -7.91 32.13 2.46
N TYR A 385 -7.02 32.84 3.15
CA TYR A 385 -7.38 33.77 4.23
C TYR A 385 -8.23 34.93 3.70
N GLU A 386 -7.83 35.58 2.60
CA GLU A 386 -8.61 36.66 1.98
C GLU A 386 -10.02 36.19 1.59
N ARG A 387 -10.14 35.02 0.94
CA ARG A 387 -11.45 34.47 0.56
C ARG A 387 -12.31 34.16 1.78
N ASN A 388 -11.74 33.54 2.81
CA ASN A 388 -12.49 33.22 4.03
C ASN A 388 -12.89 34.50 4.78
N ALA A 389 -12.01 35.49 4.85
CA ALA A 389 -12.30 36.79 5.46
C ALA A 389 -13.45 37.50 4.73
N ALA A 390 -13.43 37.53 3.40
CA ALA A 390 -14.53 38.07 2.60
C ALA A 390 -15.85 37.35 2.91
N GLN A 391 -15.83 36.01 2.95
CA GLN A 391 -17.02 35.22 3.30
C GLN A 391 -17.57 35.54 4.70
N TYR A 392 -16.71 35.73 5.70
CA TYR A 392 -17.15 36.11 7.04
C TYR A 392 -17.75 37.52 7.10
N VAL A 393 -17.17 38.46 6.34
CA VAL A 393 -17.71 39.82 6.22
C VAL A 393 -19.07 39.79 5.51
N ASP A 394 -19.19 39.09 4.39
CA ASP A 394 -20.45 38.96 3.65
C ASP A 394 -21.54 38.28 4.49
N ALA A 395 -21.18 37.25 5.25
CA ALA A 395 -22.10 36.57 6.18
C ALA A 395 -22.55 37.50 7.31
N ALA A 396 -21.65 38.32 7.86
CA ALA A 396 -21.97 39.29 8.90
C ALA A 396 -22.89 40.41 8.37
N ILE A 397 -22.61 40.93 7.17
CA ILE A 397 -23.47 41.92 6.50
C ILE A 397 -24.85 41.32 6.23
N SER A 398 -24.92 40.08 5.73
CA SER A 398 -26.19 39.39 5.48
C SER A 398 -27.00 39.20 6.75
N ALA A 399 -26.37 38.79 7.86
CA ALA A 399 -27.04 38.66 9.16
C ALA A 399 -27.57 40.00 9.68
N MET A 400 -26.80 41.08 9.57
CA MET A 400 -27.24 42.44 9.94
C MET A 400 -28.39 42.95 9.05
N SER A 401 -28.40 42.59 7.77
CA SER A 401 -29.48 42.95 6.85
C SER A 401 -30.79 42.19 7.13
N GLN A 402 -30.70 40.99 7.70
CA GLN A 402 -31.88 40.21 8.12
C GLN A 402 -32.49 40.75 9.42
N ASP A 403 -31.68 41.24 10.35
CA ASP A 403 -32.16 41.87 11.60
C ASP A 403 -32.77 43.28 11.38
N THR A 404 -32.57 43.88 10.20
CA THR A 404 -33.10 45.21 9.85
C THR A 404 -34.39 45.17 9.02
N LEU A 405 -34.92 44.00 8.70
CA LEU A 405 -36.26 43.88 8.13
C LEU A 405 -37.31 44.09 9.24
N PRO A 406 -38.26 45.03 9.08
CA PRO A 406 -39.31 45.23 10.07
C PRO A 406 -40.11 43.95 10.25
N LYS A 407 -40.26 43.49 11.50
CA LYS A 407 -41.38 42.60 11.85
C LYS A 407 -42.63 43.47 11.81
N ASP A 408 -43.20 43.61 10.62
CA ASP A 408 -44.52 44.22 10.48
C ASP A 408 -45.56 43.31 11.13
N GLY A 409 -46.10 43.77 12.25
CA GLY A 409 -47.36 43.30 12.81
C GLY A 409 -47.31 42.70 14.21
N GLU A 410 -47.14 43.52 15.25
CA GLU A 410 -48.09 43.55 16.38
C GLU A 410 -47.90 44.84 17.20
N GLU A 411 -49.02 45.50 17.47
CA GLU A 411 -49.13 46.84 18.04
C GLU A 411 -48.61 46.94 19.48
N ALA A 412 -48.21 48.15 19.82
CA ALA A 412 -47.68 48.57 21.10
C ALA A 412 -48.69 48.41 22.25
N GLU A 413 -48.20 47.93 23.40
CA GLU A 413 -48.68 48.43 24.68
C GLU A 413 -47.48 48.79 25.57
N LEU A 414 -47.55 50.02 26.05
CA LEU A 414 -46.54 50.80 26.74
C LEU A 414 -46.63 50.50 28.24
N ASP A 415 -45.58 49.96 28.86
CA ASP A 415 -45.31 50.25 30.27
C ASP A 415 -43.81 50.13 30.60
N THR A 416 -43.32 51.08 31.40
CA THR A 416 -41.90 51.19 31.81
C THR A 416 -41.82 51.20 33.36
N PRO A 417 -40.63 51.15 33.97
CA PRO A 417 -39.89 49.97 34.41
C PRO A 417 -39.79 49.91 35.96
N PRO A 418 -38.93 49.06 36.57
CA PRO A 418 -37.58 49.57 36.86
C PRO A 418 -36.44 48.54 36.81
N VAL A 419 -35.31 49.03 36.29
CA VAL A 419 -33.94 48.96 36.83
C VAL A 419 -33.62 47.85 37.85
N ASP A 420 -32.66 46.98 37.51
CA ASP A 420 -31.54 46.73 38.44
C ASP A 420 -30.22 46.41 37.72
N MET A 421 -29.15 46.93 38.31
CA MET A 421 -27.76 46.83 37.90
C MET A 421 -27.16 45.47 38.28
N ALA A 422 -26.20 44.96 37.50
CA ALA A 422 -24.84 44.61 37.99
C ALA A 422 -24.05 43.67 37.05
N LYS A 423 -23.00 44.27 36.48
CA LYS A 423 -21.59 43.84 36.36
C LYS A 423 -21.10 42.68 35.44
N PRO A 424 -19.85 42.82 34.93
CA PRO A 424 -19.18 41.93 33.96
C PRO A 424 -18.05 41.06 34.59
N MET A 425 -17.38 40.27 33.74
CA MET A 425 -16.01 39.68 33.80
C MET A 425 -16.03 38.17 33.47
N GLY A 426 -15.07 37.57 32.76
CA GLY A 426 -13.76 38.08 32.39
C GLY A 426 -12.97 37.17 31.43
N ARG A 427 -11.80 37.70 31.08
CA ARG A 427 -10.69 37.07 30.35
C ARG A 427 -10.18 35.82 31.08
N GLY A 428 -9.69 34.85 30.30
CA GLY A 428 -8.83 33.77 30.79
C GLY A 428 -7.81 33.38 29.72
N SER A 429 -6.59 33.87 29.89
CA SER A 429 -5.35 33.43 29.25
C SER A 429 -4.91 32.05 29.75
N GLY A 430 -4.33 31.25 28.87
CA GLY A 430 -3.58 30.03 29.16
C GLY A 430 -2.80 29.59 27.93
#